data_AF-A0A815QVM8-F1
#
_entry.id   AF-A0A815QVM8-F1
#
_cell.length_a   1.000
_cell.length_b   1.000
_cell.length_c   1.000
_cell.angle_alpha   90.00
_cell.angle_beta   90.00
_cell.angle_gamma   90.00
#
_symmetry.space_group_name_H-M   'P 1'
#
loop_
_entity.id
_entity.type
_entity.pdbx_description
1 polymer ?
#
loop_
_entity_poly.entity_id
_entity_poly.type
_entity_poly.pdbx_seq_one_letter_code
_entity_poly.pdbx_strand_id
1 'polypeptide(L)'
;MPKLIEYIGEFNGPKKGVLDHLIVVPIREMIDVFSKYIEMIETTIDMARIGNHEFVIKPNYDKDLQECREKQIELESKMHDDLATICNKLSSHLSTTPSRSKKNGAESSKEPIRLVYDPKQGGWLYRINRKESATLQKQLSNITIKVTKKEGIFFQTTRLGELNTKYSMLSSTYNEASKEIIDDVLNIASSYCDSLSQLA
;
A
#
# COMPACT_ATOMS: atom_id res chain seq x y z
N MET A 1 -22.78 -9.21 -1.39
CA MET A 1 -23.87 -9.86 -2.14
C MET A 1 -23.98 -11.38 -1.96
N PRO A 2 -22.90 -12.19 -1.84
CA PRO A 2 -23.03 -13.64 -1.69
C PRO A 2 -23.92 -14.07 -0.51
N LYS A 3 -23.76 -13.39 0.63
CA LYS A 3 -24.59 -13.58 1.84
C LYS A 3 -26.08 -13.28 1.63
N LEU A 4 -26.42 -12.40 0.69
CA LEU A 4 -27.81 -12.04 0.39
C LEU A 4 -28.50 -13.15 -0.39
N ILE A 5 -27.81 -13.74 -1.38
CA ILE A 5 -28.32 -14.92 -2.10
C ILE A 5 -28.46 -16.11 -1.17
N GLU A 6 -27.48 -16.33 -0.29
CA GLU A 6 -27.51 -17.40 0.70
C GLU A 6 -28.75 -17.27 1.61
N TYR A 7 -28.99 -16.06 2.13
CA TYR A 7 -30.14 -15.77 2.99
C TYR A 7 -31.50 -15.92 2.26
N ILE A 8 -31.59 -15.52 0.99
CA ILE A 8 -32.83 -15.69 0.20
C ILE A 8 -33.02 -17.17 -0.19
N GLY A 9 -31.95 -17.91 -0.43
CA GLY A 9 -31.98 -19.34 -0.75
C GLY A 9 -32.48 -20.23 0.39
N GLU A 10 -32.34 -19.77 1.65
CA GLU A 10 -32.89 -20.44 2.83
C GLU A 10 -34.42 -20.35 2.92
N PHE A 11 -35.06 -19.46 2.14
CA PHE A 11 -36.51 -19.31 2.14
C PHE A 11 -37.21 -20.47 1.42
N ASN A 12 -37.96 -21.28 2.18
CA ASN A 12 -38.75 -22.42 1.67
C ASN A 12 -40.27 -22.17 1.77
N GLY A 13 -40.72 -20.99 1.33
CA GLY A 13 -42.14 -20.63 1.29
C GLY A 13 -42.81 -20.83 -0.07
N PRO A 14 -44.14 -20.66 -0.15
CA PRO A 14 -44.93 -20.86 -1.38
C PRO A 14 -44.57 -19.91 -2.53
N LYS A 15 -43.92 -18.77 -2.24
CA LYS A 15 -43.47 -17.78 -3.25
C LYS A 15 -42.00 -17.96 -3.66
N LYS A 16 -41.36 -19.05 -3.27
CA LYS A 16 -39.94 -19.32 -3.56
C LYS A 16 -39.61 -19.19 -5.05
N GLY A 17 -40.41 -19.80 -5.94
CA GLY A 17 -40.16 -19.72 -7.38
C GLY A 17 -40.20 -18.30 -7.95
N VAL A 18 -41.01 -17.41 -7.37
CA VAL A 18 -41.08 -16.00 -7.78
C VAL A 18 -39.87 -15.21 -7.27
N LEU A 19 -39.44 -15.46 -6.03
CA LEU A 19 -38.22 -14.88 -5.45
C LEU A 19 -36.97 -15.35 -6.20
N ASP A 20 -36.92 -16.62 -6.56
CA ASP A 20 -35.80 -17.18 -7.32
C ASP A 20 -35.69 -16.51 -8.68
N HIS A 21 -36.79 -16.41 -9.44
CA HIS A 21 -36.75 -15.82 -10.78
C HIS A 21 -36.60 -14.29 -10.81
N LEU A 22 -37.22 -13.55 -9.90
CA LEU A 22 -37.19 -12.08 -9.92
C LEU A 22 -35.98 -11.48 -9.20
N ILE A 23 -35.39 -12.21 -8.25
CA ILE A 23 -34.33 -11.68 -7.38
C ILE A 23 -33.07 -12.52 -7.48
N VAL A 24 -33.14 -13.84 -7.24
CA VAL A 24 -31.92 -14.67 -7.16
C VAL A 24 -31.23 -14.81 -8.51
N VAL A 25 -31.97 -15.09 -9.59
CA VAL A 25 -31.40 -15.29 -10.93
C VAL A 25 -30.72 -14.00 -11.45
N PRO A 26 -31.38 -12.82 -11.46
CA PRO A 26 -30.72 -11.58 -11.91
C PRO A 26 -29.50 -11.21 -11.07
N ILE A 27 -29.54 -11.39 -9.74
CA ILE A 27 -28.39 -11.09 -8.88
C ILE A 27 -27.25 -12.08 -9.15
N ARG A 28 -27.52 -13.36 -9.43
CA ARG A 28 -26.48 -14.34 -9.81
C ARG A 28 -25.81 -13.97 -11.13
N GLU A 29 -26.60 -13.66 -12.15
CA GLU A 29 -26.07 -13.23 -13.45
C GLU A 29 -25.21 -11.97 -13.31
N MET A 30 -25.63 -11.01 -12.49
CA MET A 30 -24.83 -9.82 -12.17
C MET A 30 -23.54 -10.17 -11.42
N ILE A 31 -23.57 -11.09 -10.45
CA ILE A 31 -22.35 -11.54 -9.75
C ILE A 31 -21.36 -12.17 -10.73
N ASP A 32 -21.84 -12.97 -11.67
CA ASP A 32 -20.98 -13.58 -12.69
C ASP A 32 -20.34 -12.51 -13.59
N VAL A 33 -21.08 -11.46 -13.96
CA VAL A 33 -20.52 -10.29 -14.67
C VAL A 33 -19.46 -9.59 -13.82
N PHE A 34 -19.74 -9.28 -12.56
CA PHE A 34 -18.78 -8.60 -11.67
C PHE A 34 -17.59 -9.48 -11.27
N SER A 35 -17.69 -10.80 -11.37
CA SER A 35 -16.55 -11.69 -11.09
C SER A 35 -15.37 -11.41 -12.02
N LYS A 36 -15.64 -11.17 -13.32
CA LYS A 36 -14.63 -10.79 -14.32
C LYS A 36 -14.05 -9.41 -14.07
N TYR A 37 -14.88 -8.48 -13.61
CA TYR A 37 -14.42 -7.16 -13.18
C TYR A 37 -13.44 -7.27 -12.00
N ILE A 38 -13.78 -8.07 -10.98
CA ILE A 38 -12.91 -8.30 -9.82
C ILE A 38 -11.60 -8.94 -10.27
N GLU A 39 -11.64 -9.97 -11.11
CA GLU A 39 -10.45 -10.64 -11.65
C GLU A 39 -9.54 -9.65 -12.40
N MET A 40 -10.11 -8.77 -13.24
CA MET A 40 -9.34 -7.72 -13.92
C MET A 40 -8.66 -6.79 -12.90
N ILE A 41 -9.38 -6.34 -11.87
CA ILE A 41 -8.81 -5.45 -10.85
C ILE A 41 -7.71 -6.14 -10.04
N GLU A 42 -7.92 -7.39 -9.63
CA GLU A 42 -6.94 -8.17 -8.88
C GLU A 42 -5.69 -8.49 -9.69
N THR A 43 -5.83 -8.67 -11.01
CA THR A 43 -4.70 -8.92 -11.90
C THR A 43 -3.97 -7.64 -12.25
N THR A 44 -4.65 -6.49 -12.39
CA THR A 44 -4.07 -5.20 -12.81
C THR A 44 -3.46 -4.36 -11.69
N ILE A 45 -4.08 -4.32 -10.50
CA ILE A 45 -3.68 -3.44 -9.41
C ILE A 45 -2.77 -4.16 -8.40
N ASP A 46 -1.70 -3.49 -7.96
CA ASP A 46 -0.83 -4.00 -6.91
C ASP A 46 -1.44 -3.78 -5.52
N MET A 47 -2.18 -4.80 -5.06
CA MET A 47 -2.84 -4.80 -3.75
C MET A 47 -1.88 -4.69 -2.56
N ALA A 48 -0.61 -5.09 -2.71
CA ALA A 48 0.37 -5.03 -1.63
C ALA A 48 0.77 -3.58 -1.29
N ARG A 49 0.67 -2.67 -2.27
CA ARG A 49 1.06 -1.26 -2.11
C ARG A 49 -0.08 -0.35 -1.65
N ILE A 50 -1.32 -0.82 -1.68
CA ILE A 50 -2.49 -0.07 -1.19
C ILE A 50 -2.33 0.31 0.29
N GLY A 51 -1.70 -0.55 1.10
CA GLY A 51 -1.41 -0.27 2.51
C GLY A 51 -0.53 0.98 2.72
N ASN A 52 0.26 1.37 1.73
CA ASN A 52 1.10 2.57 1.74
C ASN A 52 0.39 3.80 1.12
N HIS A 53 -0.92 3.70 0.85
CA HIS A 53 -1.70 4.67 0.08
C HIS A 53 -1.19 4.89 -1.35
N GLU A 54 -0.60 3.85 -1.95
CA GLU A 54 -0.16 3.86 -3.34
C GLU A 54 -1.04 2.91 -4.16
N PHE A 55 -1.71 3.46 -5.18
CA PHE A 55 -2.51 2.72 -6.14
C PHE A 55 -1.74 2.68 -7.45
N VAL A 56 -1.09 1.56 -7.74
CA VAL A 56 -0.25 1.40 -8.93
C VAL A 56 -0.59 0.12 -9.67
N ILE A 57 -0.42 0.16 -10.99
CA ILE A 57 -0.50 -1.03 -11.84
C ILE A 57 0.61 -2.01 -11.45
N LYS A 58 0.35 -3.32 -11.55
CA LYS A 58 1.37 -4.32 -11.25
C LYS A 58 2.54 -4.23 -12.23
N PRO A 59 3.79 -4.41 -11.76
CA PRO A 59 4.97 -4.32 -12.62
C PRO A 59 5.03 -5.40 -13.72
N ASN A 60 4.29 -6.49 -13.59
CA ASN A 60 4.32 -7.62 -14.53
C ASN A 60 3.55 -7.37 -15.84
N TYR A 61 2.92 -6.21 -15.99
CA TYR A 61 2.23 -5.84 -17.24
C TYR A 61 3.18 -5.47 -18.36
N ASP A 62 4.29 -4.81 -18.02
CA ASP A 62 5.20 -4.26 -19.00
C ASP A 62 6.64 -4.33 -18.48
N LYS A 63 7.60 -4.56 -19.40
CA LYS A 63 9.01 -4.65 -19.08
C LYS A 63 9.56 -3.34 -18.49
N ASP A 64 9.10 -2.19 -18.96
CA ASP A 64 9.53 -0.87 -18.48
C ASP A 64 9.05 -0.63 -17.05
N LEU A 65 7.82 -1.07 -16.73
CA LEU A 65 7.30 -1.06 -15.36
C LEU A 65 8.10 -1.99 -14.45
N GLN A 66 8.42 -3.20 -14.94
CA GLN A 66 9.27 -4.13 -14.21
C GLN A 66 10.65 -3.53 -13.91
N GLU A 67 11.33 -2.95 -14.91
CA GLU A 67 12.65 -2.34 -14.72
C GLU A 67 12.60 -1.15 -13.76
N CYS A 68 11.56 -0.31 -13.85
CA CYS A 68 11.34 0.78 -12.90
C CYS A 68 11.14 0.25 -11.47
N ARG A 69 10.39 -0.85 -11.31
CA ARG A 69 10.17 -1.45 -9.99
C ARG A 69 11.44 -2.04 -9.42
N GLU A 70 12.24 -2.74 -10.21
CA GLU A 70 13.52 -3.30 -9.78
C GLU A 70 14.44 -2.19 -9.25
N LYS A 71 14.53 -1.06 -9.95
CA LYS A 71 15.28 0.13 -9.48
C LYS A 71 14.70 0.73 -8.20
N GLN A 72 13.37 0.75 -8.04
CA GLN A 72 12.73 1.18 -6.78
C GLN A 72 13.11 0.26 -5.62
N ILE A 73 13.08 -1.06 -5.83
CA ILE A 73 13.47 -2.06 -4.81
C ILE A 73 14.94 -1.88 -4.41
N GLU A 74 15.83 -1.62 -5.36
CA GLU A 74 17.23 -1.32 -5.04
C GLU A 74 17.39 -0.07 -4.17
N LEU A 75 16.60 0.98 -4.44
CA LEU A 75 16.60 2.19 -3.62
C LEU A 75 16.04 1.93 -2.23
N GLU A 76 14.94 1.19 -2.12
CA GLU A 76 14.38 0.74 -0.84
C GLU A 76 15.42 -0.06 -0.05
N SER A 77 16.16 -0.99 -0.68
CA SER A 77 17.25 -1.72 -0.03
C SER A 77 18.33 -0.78 0.50
N LYS A 78 18.77 0.19 -0.31
CA LYS A 78 19.77 1.20 0.10
C LYS A 78 19.27 2.07 1.27
N MET A 79 17.97 2.35 1.34
CA MET A 79 17.37 3.06 2.49
C MET A 79 17.37 2.19 3.76
N HIS A 80 17.12 0.89 3.64
CA HIS A 80 17.21 -0.04 4.77
C HIS A 80 18.65 -0.22 5.26
N ASP A 81 19.64 -0.24 4.35
CA ASP A 81 21.06 -0.28 4.72
C ASP A 81 21.50 1.00 5.46
N ASP A 82 21.02 2.17 5.02
CA ASP A 82 21.23 3.45 5.71
C ASP A 82 20.58 3.43 7.10
N LEU A 83 19.35 2.92 7.21
CA LEU A 83 18.67 2.72 8.49
C LEU A 83 19.48 1.81 9.43
N ALA A 84 19.97 0.67 8.95
CA ALA A 84 20.78 -0.25 9.75
C ALA A 84 22.06 0.43 10.27
N THR A 85 22.69 1.25 9.44
CA THR A 85 23.86 2.06 9.82
C THR A 85 23.52 3.07 10.91
N ILE A 86 22.38 3.76 10.80
CA ILE A 86 21.88 4.71 11.81
C ILE A 86 21.58 3.99 13.12
N CYS A 87 20.89 2.85 13.06
CA CYS A 87 20.57 2.02 14.22
C CYS A 87 21.85 1.55 14.92
N ASN A 88 22.87 1.09 14.19
CA ASN A 88 24.13 0.65 14.77
C ASN A 88 24.85 1.80 15.50
N LYS A 89 24.89 3.01 14.91
CA LYS A 89 25.47 4.20 15.56
C LYS A 89 24.75 4.61 16.84
N LEU A 90 23.43 4.41 16.89
CA LEU A 90 22.61 4.79 18.02
C LEU A 90 22.43 3.68 19.06
N SER A 91 22.75 2.43 18.72
CA SER A 91 22.49 1.23 19.54
C SER A 91 23.02 1.33 20.97
N SER A 92 24.17 1.97 21.19
CA SER A 92 24.78 2.20 22.51
C SER A 92 24.10 3.30 23.34
N HIS A 93 23.23 4.10 22.73
CA HIS A 93 22.62 5.29 23.33
C HIS A 93 21.08 5.23 23.39
N LEU A 94 20.45 4.29 22.68
CA LEU A 94 19.02 4.07 22.73
C LEU A 94 18.67 3.22 23.96
N SER A 95 17.63 3.64 24.66
CA SER A 95 17.19 2.99 25.90
C SER A 95 16.22 1.83 25.63
N THR A 96 15.70 1.76 24.41
CA THR A 96 14.89 0.63 23.94
C THR A 96 15.77 -0.41 23.25
N THR A 97 15.86 -1.60 23.85
CA THR A 97 16.48 -2.76 23.21
C THR A 97 15.61 -3.23 22.05
N PRO A 98 16.18 -3.63 20.89
CA PRO A 98 15.41 -4.25 19.82
C PRO A 98 14.88 -5.60 20.30
N SER A 99 13.65 -5.62 20.83
CA SER A 99 12.96 -6.85 21.20
C SER A 99 12.08 -7.27 20.03
N ARG A 100 12.56 -8.23 19.23
CA ARG A 100 11.73 -8.94 18.22
C ARG A 100 10.62 -9.71 18.93
N SER A 101 9.51 -9.03 19.23
CA SER A 101 8.29 -9.69 19.70
C SER A 101 7.41 -10.01 18.51
N LYS A 102 7.57 -11.22 17.94
CA LYS A 102 6.70 -11.73 16.87
C LYS A 102 5.32 -12.00 17.47
N LYS A 103 4.36 -11.08 17.29
CA LYS A 103 2.96 -11.34 17.62
C LYS A 103 2.09 -10.99 16.41
N ASN A 104 1.55 -12.05 15.80
CA ASN A 104 0.40 -12.04 14.87
C ASN A 104 0.58 -11.34 13.51
N GLY A 105 1.58 -11.74 12.71
CA GLY A 105 1.60 -11.49 11.25
C GLY A 105 1.78 -10.04 10.79
N ALA A 106 1.70 -9.06 11.69
CA ALA A 106 2.12 -7.69 11.48
C ALA A 106 3.49 -7.50 12.13
N GLU A 107 4.52 -7.23 11.33
CA GLU A 107 5.86 -6.94 11.82
C GLU A 107 5.90 -5.60 12.57
N SER A 108 5.38 -5.55 13.79
CA SER A 108 5.62 -4.42 14.68
C SER A 108 6.94 -4.65 15.41
N SER A 109 8.04 -4.40 14.71
CA SER A 109 9.39 -4.75 15.14
C SER A 109 9.88 -4.16 16.47
N LYS A 110 9.12 -3.43 17.31
CA LYS A 110 9.63 -2.64 18.47
C LYS A 110 11.02 -1.97 18.27
N GLU A 111 11.44 -1.76 17.03
CA GLU A 111 12.69 -1.07 16.75
C GLU A 111 12.46 0.40 17.07
N PRO A 112 13.41 1.03 17.78
CA PRO A 112 13.31 2.45 18.14
C PRO A 112 13.13 3.35 16.93
N ILE A 113 13.73 2.94 15.80
CA ILE A 113 13.73 3.65 14.53
C ILE A 113 13.23 2.71 13.45
N ARG A 114 12.32 3.20 12.59
CA ARG A 114 11.83 2.46 11.42
C ARG A 114 11.73 3.37 10.21
N LEU A 115 11.80 2.77 9.03
CA LEU A 115 11.49 3.42 7.77
C LEU A 115 9.97 3.43 7.56
N VAL A 116 9.41 4.60 7.23
CA VAL A 116 7.97 4.80 7.01
C VAL A 116 7.79 5.68 5.77
N TYR A 117 6.79 5.40 4.95
CA TYR A 117 6.43 6.22 3.80
C TYR A 117 5.29 7.19 4.17
N ASP A 118 5.47 8.48 3.92
CA ASP A 118 4.44 9.52 4.08
C ASP A 118 4.50 10.49 2.87
N PRO A 119 3.64 10.30 1.85
CA PRO A 119 3.60 11.16 0.67
C PRO A 119 3.43 12.65 1.00
N LYS A 120 2.68 12.97 2.06
CA LYS A 120 2.41 14.35 2.48
C LYS A 120 3.65 15.03 3.06
N GLN A 121 4.66 14.26 3.43
CA GLN A 121 5.89 14.73 4.07
C GLN A 121 7.13 14.53 3.17
N GLY A 122 6.92 14.21 1.89
CA GLY A 122 7.97 14.09 0.89
C GLY A 122 8.53 12.68 0.69
N GLY A 123 7.76 11.64 1.02
CA GLY A 123 8.10 10.24 0.73
C GLY A 123 8.63 9.49 1.94
N TRP A 124 9.77 8.79 1.80
CA TRP A 124 10.32 7.94 2.86
C TRP A 124 10.95 8.75 4.00
N LEU A 125 10.70 8.35 5.23
CA LEU A 125 11.15 9.02 6.45
C LEU A 125 11.59 8.00 7.48
N TYR A 126 12.54 8.39 8.31
CA TYR A 126 12.85 7.66 9.54
C TYR A 126 11.92 8.15 10.65
N ARG A 127 11.23 7.21 11.31
CA ARG A 127 10.43 7.47 12.49
C ARG A 127 11.17 6.97 13.72
N ILE A 128 11.37 7.84 14.71
CA ILE A 128 11.89 7.47 16.04
C ILE A 128 10.86 7.74 17.15
N ASN A 129 10.96 6.98 18.24
CA ASN A 129 10.25 7.28 19.49
C ASN A 129 10.61 8.66 20.06
N ARG A 130 9.60 9.39 20.55
CA ARG A 130 9.79 10.75 21.08
C ARG A 130 10.76 10.81 22.27
N LYS A 131 10.79 9.75 23.09
CA LYS A 131 11.69 9.61 24.24
C LYS A 131 13.17 9.65 23.87
N GLU A 132 13.52 9.23 22.65
CA GLU A 132 14.90 9.09 22.18
C GLU A 132 15.34 10.25 21.27
N SER A 133 14.48 11.26 21.11
CA SER A 133 14.75 12.40 20.22
C SER A 133 15.92 13.28 20.63
N ALA A 134 16.13 13.48 21.94
CA ALA A 134 17.29 14.21 22.45
C ALA A 134 18.58 13.45 22.13
N THR A 135 18.58 12.12 22.27
CA THR A 135 19.70 11.27 21.89
C THR A 135 19.97 11.34 20.39
N LEU A 136 18.91 11.27 19.57
CA LEU A 136 19.01 11.37 18.12
C LEU A 136 19.72 12.67 17.70
N GLN A 137 19.26 13.82 18.19
CA GLN A 137 19.83 15.12 17.85
C GLN A 137 21.27 15.30 18.38
N LYS A 138 21.61 14.66 19.51
CA LYS A 138 22.97 14.70 20.06
C LYS A 138 23.96 13.86 19.25
N GLN A 139 23.53 12.71 18.76
CA GLN A 139 24.40 11.73 18.10
C GLN A 139 24.44 11.88 16.57
N LEU A 140 23.39 12.43 15.96
CA LEU A 140 23.35 12.71 14.53
C LEU A 140 23.30 14.22 14.30
N SER A 141 24.40 14.78 13.82
CA SER A 141 24.52 16.22 13.52
C SER A 141 23.80 16.64 12.24
N ASN A 142 23.60 15.73 11.28
CA ASN A 142 23.08 16.03 9.95
C ASN A 142 21.70 15.38 9.72
N ILE A 143 20.70 15.83 10.49
CA ILE A 143 19.31 15.40 10.33
C ILE A 143 18.37 16.57 10.15
N THR A 144 17.32 16.37 9.38
CA THR A 144 16.21 17.30 9.22
C THR A 144 14.95 16.68 9.81
N ILE A 145 14.37 17.31 10.83
CA ILE A 145 13.08 16.90 11.37
C ILE A 145 11.97 17.42 10.45
N LYS A 146 11.15 16.51 9.91
CA LYS A 146 10.08 16.83 8.98
C LYS A 146 8.76 17.06 9.71
N VAL A 147 8.41 16.16 10.63
CA VAL A 147 7.17 16.27 11.39
C VAL A 147 7.32 15.60 12.76
N THR A 148 6.65 16.18 13.76
CA THR A 148 6.50 15.57 15.09
C THR A 148 5.03 15.24 15.30
N LYS A 149 4.71 13.96 15.51
CA LYS A 149 3.34 13.49 15.79
C LYS A 149 3.30 12.85 17.19
N LYS A 150 2.09 12.57 17.69
CA LYS A 150 1.89 11.81 18.95
C LYS A 150 2.63 10.48 18.94
N GLU A 151 2.75 9.88 17.76
CA GLU A 151 3.34 8.57 17.50
C GLU A 151 4.87 8.56 17.42
N GLY A 152 5.53 9.71 17.31
CA GLY A 152 6.98 9.77 17.15
C GLY A 152 7.46 11.01 16.40
N ILE A 153 8.77 11.09 16.24
CA ILE A 153 9.44 12.13 15.47
C ILE A 153 9.88 11.53 14.14
N PHE A 154 9.53 12.20 13.06
CA PHE A 154 9.85 11.81 11.69
C PHE A 154 10.93 12.74 11.17
N PHE A 155 12.04 12.16 10.73
CA PHE A 155 13.22 12.88 10.31
C PHE A 155 13.84 12.22 9.08
N GLN A 156 14.78 12.93 8.48
CA GLN A 156 15.48 12.52 7.28
C GLN A 156 16.97 12.87 7.41
N THR A 157 17.83 12.01 6.91
CA THR A 157 19.25 12.34 6.69
C THR A 157 19.42 12.98 5.31
N THR A 158 20.56 13.64 5.06
CA THR A 158 20.91 14.12 3.70
C THR A 158 20.86 12.96 2.70
N ARG A 159 21.41 11.81 3.10
CA ARG A 159 21.44 10.59 2.29
C ARG A 159 20.04 10.08 1.94
N LEU A 160 19.15 9.96 2.93
CA LEU A 160 17.77 9.55 2.68
C LEU A 160 17.05 10.55 1.76
N GLY A 161 17.40 11.84 1.83
CA GLY A 161 16.88 12.85 0.91
C GLY A 161 17.24 12.61 -0.55
N GLU A 162 18.50 12.32 -0.83
CA GLU A 162 18.94 11.97 -2.19
C GLU A 162 18.24 10.71 -2.70
N LEU A 163 18.10 9.70 -1.84
CA LEU A 163 17.40 8.45 -2.18
C LEU A 163 15.91 8.72 -2.45
N ASN A 164 15.26 9.57 -1.66
CA ASN A 164 13.88 10.00 -1.90
C ASN A 164 13.70 10.72 -3.22
N THR A 165 14.59 11.65 -3.56
CA THR A 165 14.52 12.35 -4.85
C THR A 165 14.60 11.37 -6.01
N LYS A 166 15.53 10.40 -5.95
CA LYS A 166 15.65 9.33 -6.96
C LYS A 166 14.41 8.43 -7.01
N TYR A 167 13.90 8.04 -5.85
CA TYR A 167 12.70 7.21 -5.76
C TYR A 167 11.49 7.93 -6.35
N SER A 168 11.29 9.20 -6.00
CA SER A 168 10.21 10.05 -6.53
C SER A 168 10.30 10.21 -8.05
N MET A 169 11.50 10.41 -8.60
CA MET A 169 11.70 10.45 -10.06
C MET A 169 11.28 9.12 -10.72
N LEU A 170 11.71 7.97 -10.17
CA LEU A 170 11.30 6.66 -10.69
C LEU A 170 9.81 6.41 -10.54
N SER A 171 9.18 6.84 -9.44
CA SER A 171 7.72 6.77 -9.28
C SER A 171 6.99 7.61 -10.32
N SER A 172 7.51 8.79 -10.67
CA SER A 172 6.95 9.60 -11.75
C SER A 172 7.08 8.91 -13.10
N THR A 173 8.25 8.33 -13.40
CA THR A 173 8.47 7.55 -14.63
C THR A 173 7.56 6.32 -14.70
N TYR A 174 7.40 5.60 -13.58
CA TYR A 174 6.52 4.46 -13.47
C TYR A 174 5.06 4.85 -13.77
N ASN A 175 4.59 5.95 -13.17
CA ASN A 175 3.23 6.42 -13.37
C ASN A 175 2.98 6.83 -14.83
N GLU A 176 3.94 7.51 -15.47
CA GLU A 176 3.82 7.89 -16.87
C GLU A 176 3.79 6.65 -17.79
N ALA A 177 4.69 5.67 -17.56
CA ALA A 177 4.70 4.42 -18.32
C ALA A 177 3.42 3.59 -18.13
N SER A 178 2.77 3.70 -16.96
CA SER A 178 1.52 2.98 -16.68
C SER A 178 0.26 3.68 -17.21
N LYS A 179 0.37 4.89 -17.77
CA LYS A 179 -0.78 5.74 -18.07
C LYS A 179 -1.72 5.14 -19.11
N GLU A 180 -1.17 4.59 -20.19
CA GLU A 180 -1.97 3.92 -21.24
C GLU A 180 -2.71 2.71 -20.68
N ILE A 181 -2.05 1.92 -19.83
CA ILE A 181 -2.67 0.76 -19.18
C ILE A 181 -3.79 1.21 -18.23
N ILE A 182 -3.58 2.30 -17.49
CA ILE A 182 -4.61 2.87 -16.61
C ILE A 182 -5.82 3.29 -17.44
N ASP A 183 -5.62 3.98 -18.56
CA ASP A 183 -6.71 4.44 -19.42
C ASP A 183 -7.50 3.24 -19.99
N ASP A 184 -6.82 2.17 -20.42
CA ASP A 184 -7.47 0.93 -20.87
C ASP A 184 -8.28 0.26 -19.77
N VAL A 185 -7.71 0.14 -18.56
CA VAL A 185 -8.40 -0.43 -17.40
C VAL A 185 -9.62 0.42 -17.02
N LEU A 186 -9.51 1.75 -17.06
CA LEU A 186 -10.63 2.66 -16.80
C LEU A 186 -11.72 2.54 -17.86
N ASN A 187 -11.36 2.42 -19.13
CA ASN A 187 -12.31 2.21 -20.22
C ASN A 187 -13.09 0.89 -20.02
N ILE A 188 -12.39 -0.20 -19.71
CA ILE A 188 -13.04 -1.48 -19.43
C ILE A 188 -13.91 -1.37 -18.18
N ALA A 189 -13.40 -0.76 -17.09
CA ALA A 189 -14.15 -0.55 -15.86
C ALA A 189 -15.44 0.25 -16.09
N SER A 190 -15.39 1.28 -16.95
CA SER A 190 -16.55 2.10 -17.29
C SER A 190 -17.68 1.32 -17.96
N SER A 191 -17.35 0.25 -18.70
CA SER A 191 -18.36 -0.62 -19.34
C SER A 191 -19.24 -1.38 -18.34
N TYR A 192 -18.79 -1.53 -17.08
CA TYR A 192 -19.57 -2.15 -16.00
C TYR A 192 -20.50 -1.16 -15.28
N CYS A 193 -20.44 0.15 -15.57
CA CYS A 193 -21.30 1.16 -14.94
C CYS A 193 -22.78 0.92 -15.20
N ASP A 194 -23.14 0.44 -16.39
CA ASP A 194 -24.52 0.11 -16.73
C ASP A 194 -25.03 -1.08 -15.91
N SER A 195 -24.20 -2.14 -15.77
CA SER A 195 -24.51 -3.29 -14.91
C SER A 195 -24.61 -2.90 -13.44
N LEU A 196 -23.82 -1.92 -12.98
CA LEU A 196 -23.90 -1.40 -11.61
C LEU A 196 -25.19 -0.58 -11.40
N SER A 197 -25.62 0.17 -12.42
CA SER A 197 -26.85 0.96 -12.35
C SER A 197 -28.11 0.09 -12.35
N GLN A 198 -28.07 -1.09 -12.99
CA GLN A 198 -29.17 -2.06 -12.95
C GLN A 198 -29.34 -2.74 -11.57
N LEU A 199 -28.31 -2.66 -10.74
CA LEU A 199 -28.27 -3.24 -9.40
C LEU A 199 -28.76 -2.26 -8.30
N ALA A 200 -28.62 -0.95 -8.54
CA ALA A 200 -28.92 0.13 -7.58
C ALA A 200 -30.43 0.42 -7.50
#